data_AF-Q1DE95-F1
#
_entry.id   AF-Q1DE95-F1
#
_cell.length_a   1.000
_cell.length_b   1.000
_cell.length_c   1.000
_cell.angle_alpha   90.00
_cell.angle_beta   90.00
_cell.angle_gamma   90.00
#
_symmetry.space_group_name_H-M   'P 1'
#
loop_
_entity.id
_entity.type
_entity.pdbx_description
1 polymer ?
#
loop_
_entity_poly.entity_id
_entity_poly.type
_entity_poly.pdbx_seq_one_letter_code
_entity_poly.pdbx_strand_id
1 'polypeptide(L)'
;MKEPFWTLYLTLTVHGHPPDIWYYNVKLRNEAIYIGTNEHHITVLANHGGWHVTINQSHDGQVAGGFDDLVNLRWDVTPEIGRALEWIRHHRVNM
;
A
#
# COMPACT_ATOMS: atom_id res chain seq x y z
N MET A 1 -6.11 -13.57 -3.59
CA MET A 1 -5.54 -12.21 -3.75
C MET A 1 -5.85 -11.73 -5.16
N LYS A 2 -6.24 -10.46 -5.34
CA LYS A 2 -6.50 -9.88 -6.66
C LYS A 2 -5.16 -9.77 -7.41
N GLU A 3 -5.16 -10.14 -8.69
CA GLU A 3 -3.97 -10.27 -9.55
C GLU A 3 -2.94 -9.13 -9.44
N PRO A 4 -3.33 -7.83 -9.39
CA PRO A 4 -2.38 -6.73 -9.34
C PRO A 4 -1.44 -6.74 -8.13
N PHE A 5 -1.94 -7.17 -6.96
CA PHE A 5 -1.09 -7.29 -5.77
C PHE A 5 -0.03 -8.37 -5.95
N TRP A 6 -0.40 -9.48 -6.59
CA TRP A 6 0.53 -10.58 -6.84
C TRP A 6 1.61 -10.18 -7.85
N THR A 7 1.25 -9.43 -8.89
CA THR A 7 2.22 -8.88 -9.84
C THR A 7 3.20 -7.95 -9.14
N LEU A 8 2.72 -7.00 -8.31
CA LEU A 8 3.59 -6.11 -7.52
C LEU A 8 4.52 -6.92 -6.59
N TYR A 9 3.97 -7.92 -5.91
CA TYR A 9 4.74 -8.80 -5.02
C TYR A 9 5.88 -9.51 -5.76
N LEU A 10 5.58 -10.12 -6.91
CA LEU A 10 6.58 -10.81 -7.73
C LEU A 10 7.62 -9.83 -8.26
N THR A 11 7.20 -8.66 -8.75
CA THR A 11 8.12 -7.63 -9.24
C THR A 11 9.10 -7.23 -8.15
N LEU A 12 8.62 -6.86 -6.96
CA LEU A 12 9.47 -6.45 -5.85
C LEU A 12 10.42 -7.57 -5.41
N THR A 13 9.95 -8.82 -5.41
CA THR A 13 10.79 -10.00 -5.12
C THR A 13 11.94 -10.14 -6.11
N VAL A 14 11.67 -9.99 -7.41
CA VAL A 14 12.68 -10.03 -8.47
C VAL A 14 13.70 -8.89 -8.34
N HIS A 15 13.29 -7.74 -7.79
CA HIS A 15 14.17 -6.59 -7.54
C HIS A 15 14.91 -6.65 -6.20
N GLY A 16 14.90 -7.79 -5.50
CA GLY A 16 15.71 -8.02 -4.29
C GLY A 16 15.04 -7.61 -2.98
N HIS A 17 13.73 -7.39 -2.98
CA HIS A 17 12.96 -7.22 -1.75
C HIS A 17 12.46 -8.60 -1.28
N PRO A 18 12.82 -9.07 -0.07
CA PRO A 18 12.53 -10.44 0.35
C PRO A 18 11.03 -10.73 0.40
N PRO A 19 10.62 -11.96 0.04
CA PRO A 19 9.27 -12.43 0.29
C PRO A 19 9.00 -12.47 1.81
N ASP A 20 7.72 -12.34 2.18
CA ASP A 20 7.23 -12.46 3.57
C ASP A 20 7.54 -11.31 4.54
N ILE A 21 8.39 -10.34 4.19
CA ILE A 21 8.60 -9.11 4.98
C ILE A 21 8.73 -7.89 4.08
N TRP A 22 7.75 -6.99 4.20
CA TRP A 22 7.62 -5.82 3.35
C TRP A 22 8.23 -4.58 4.02
N TYR A 23 9.53 -4.32 3.81
CA TYR A 23 10.23 -3.11 4.24
C TYR A 23 10.02 -1.96 3.26
N TYR A 24 8.92 -1.23 3.40
CA TYR A 24 8.60 -0.16 2.45
C TYR A 24 8.48 1.19 3.12
N ASN A 25 8.99 2.19 2.41
CA ASN A 25 8.77 3.58 2.77
C ASN A 25 7.28 3.88 2.69
N VAL A 26 6.78 4.53 3.72
CA VAL A 26 5.43 5.08 3.72
C VAL A 26 5.53 6.58 3.51
N LYS A 27 4.84 7.09 2.50
CA LYS A 27 4.72 8.53 2.25
C LYS A 27 3.27 8.94 2.45
N LEU A 28 3.06 9.89 3.35
CA LEU A 28 1.77 10.52 3.55
C LEU A 28 1.68 11.76 2.65
N ARG A 29 0.53 11.90 1.99
CA ARG A 29 0.11 13.07 1.22
C ARG A 29 -1.29 13.48 1.69
N ASN A 30 -1.70 14.70 1.35
CA ASN A 30 -2.94 15.33 1.86
C ASN A 30 -4.18 14.44 1.79
N GLU A 31 -4.26 13.51 0.83
CA GLU A 31 -5.40 12.62 0.64
C GLU A 31 -5.02 11.15 0.39
N ALA A 32 -3.75 10.79 0.54
CA ALA A 32 -3.26 9.48 0.16
C ALA A 32 -2.07 8.98 1.01
N ILE A 33 -2.03 7.67 1.22
CA ILE A 33 -0.88 6.93 1.72
C ILE A 33 -0.26 6.18 0.55
N TYR A 34 1.05 6.29 0.41
CA TYR A 34 1.84 5.50 -0.53
C TYR A 34 2.74 4.56 0.25
N ILE A 35 2.65 3.26 0.01
CA ILE A 35 3.52 2.25 0.61
C ILE A 35 4.31 1.57 -0.48
N GLY A 36 5.62 1.83 -0.52
CA GLY A 36 6.49 1.26 -1.55
C GLY A 36 7.68 2.15 -1.90
N THR A 37 8.20 1.94 -3.10
CA THR A 37 9.18 2.81 -3.75
C THR A 37 8.46 3.82 -4.65
N ASN A 38 9.22 4.73 -5.29
CA ASN A 38 8.62 5.64 -6.26
C ASN A 38 8.02 4.91 -7.47
N GLU A 39 8.64 3.80 -7.88
CA GLU A 39 8.27 3.06 -9.09
C GLU A 39 7.26 1.95 -8.82
N HIS A 40 7.28 1.39 -7.60
CA HIS A 40 6.48 0.24 -7.19
C HIS A 40 5.84 0.50 -5.84
N HIS A 41 4.54 0.79 -5.82
CA HIS A 41 3.86 1.12 -4.57
C HIS A 41 2.37 0.81 -4.59
N ILE A 42 1.81 0.75 -3.39
CA ILE A 42 0.39 0.73 -3.14
C ILE A 42 -0.04 2.15 -2.78
N THR A 43 -1.13 2.62 -3.38
CA THR A 43 -1.76 3.90 -3.02
C THR A 43 -3.11 3.66 -2.39
N VAL A 44 -3.30 4.19 -1.19
CA VAL A 44 -4.59 4.17 -0.49
C VAL A 44 -5.08 5.60 -0.37
N LEU A 45 -6.24 5.90 -0.94
CA LEU A 45 -6.84 7.22 -0.86
C LEU A 45 -7.76 7.28 0.36
N ALA A 46 -7.76 8.40 1.09
CA ALA A 46 -8.63 8.57 2.27
C ALA A 46 -10.13 8.46 1.94
N ASN A 47 -10.50 8.93 0.74
CA ASN A 47 -11.90 9.08 0.32
C ASN A 47 -12.34 8.03 -0.72
N HIS A 48 -11.54 6.99 -0.96
CA HIS A 48 -11.86 5.95 -1.94
C HIS A 48 -11.71 4.57 -1.33
N GLY A 49 -12.67 3.68 -1.62
CA GLY A 49 -12.59 2.29 -1.22
C GLY A 49 -11.56 1.52 -2.05
N GLY A 50 -10.80 0.65 -1.41
CA GLY A 50 -9.73 -0.09 -2.06
C GLY A 50 -8.38 0.60 -2.00
N TRP A 51 -7.42 -0.04 -2.65
CA TRP A 51 -6.11 0.52 -2.91
C TRP A 51 -5.70 0.26 -4.34
N HIS A 52 -4.81 1.11 -4.84
CA HIS A 52 -4.27 1.08 -6.17
C HIS A 52 -2.87 0.48 -6.15
N VAL A 53 -2.50 -0.21 -7.22
CA VAL A 53 -1.18 -0.78 -7.41
C VAL A 53 -0.49 -0.06 -8.56
N THR A 54 0.72 0.40 -8.30
CA THR A 54 1.61 1.03 -9.29
C THR A 54 2.84 0.15 -9.48
N ILE A 55 3.17 -0.23 -10.72
CA ILE A 55 4.39 -0.97 -11.09
C ILE A 55 5.06 -0.21 -12.25
N ASN A 56 6.36 0.05 -12.13
CA ASN A 56 7.10 0.83 -13.12
C ASN A 56 6.42 2.18 -13.46
N GLN A 57 5.83 2.84 -12.45
CA GLN A 57 5.06 4.09 -12.59
C GLN A 57 3.75 3.98 -13.40
N SER A 58 3.36 2.78 -13.84
CA SER A 58 2.06 2.50 -14.45
C SER A 58 1.04 2.14 -13.39
N HIS A 59 -0.21 2.54 -13.56
CA HIS A 59 -1.30 2.11 -12.69
C HIS A 59 -1.84 0.76 -13.18
N ASP A 60 -1.39 -0.32 -12.54
CA ASP A 60 -1.65 -1.70 -12.99
C ASP A 60 -2.93 -2.30 -12.44
N GLY A 61 -3.59 -1.64 -11.49
CA GLY A 61 -4.96 -1.97 -11.12
C GLY A 61 -5.39 -1.54 -9.73
N GLN A 62 -6.67 -1.80 -9.44
CA GLN A 62 -7.29 -1.54 -8.16
C GLN A 62 -7.68 -2.85 -7.46
N VAL A 63 -7.45 -2.89 -6.16
CA VAL A 63 -7.83 -3.99 -5.29
C VAL A 63 -8.84 -3.46 -4.28
N ALA A 64 -10.09 -3.92 -4.36
CA ALA A 64 -11.07 -3.61 -3.31
C ALA A 64 -10.65 -4.24 -1.97
N GLY A 65 -10.77 -3.46 -0.91
CA GLY A 65 -10.32 -3.74 0.46
C GLY A 65 -10.17 -2.42 1.22
N GLY A 66 -10.08 -2.46 2.54
CA GLY A 66 -9.73 -1.29 3.37
C GLY A 66 -8.27 -1.33 3.75
N PHE A 67 -7.65 -0.19 4.11
CA PHE A 67 -6.25 -0.16 4.56
C PHE A 67 -5.91 -1.16 5.69
N ASP A 68 -6.87 -1.47 6.55
CA ASP A 68 -6.70 -2.50 7.58
C ASP A 68 -6.47 -3.89 6.98
N ASP A 69 -7.15 -4.24 5.89
CA ASP A 69 -6.88 -5.46 5.12
C ASP A 69 -5.45 -5.45 4.57
N LEU A 70 -4.91 -4.26 4.25
CA LEU A 70 -3.57 -4.09 3.73
C LEU A 70 -2.59 -4.42 4.82
N VAL A 71 -2.75 -3.79 5.98
CA VAL A 71 -1.83 -3.91 7.12
C VAL A 71 -1.80 -5.33 7.69
N ASN A 72 -2.85 -6.13 7.47
CA ASN A 72 -2.83 -7.56 7.79
C ASN A 72 -1.94 -8.40 6.85
N LEU A 73 -1.46 -7.83 5.74
CA LEU A 73 -0.52 -8.47 4.82
C LEU A 73 0.92 -8.37 5.35
N ARG A 74 1.29 -9.13 6.39
CA ARG A 74 2.67 -9.38 6.86
C ARG A 74 3.70 -8.24 6.57
N TRP A 75 3.40 -7.03 7.02
CA TRP A 75 4.37 -5.92 6.97
C TRP A 75 5.35 -6.05 8.14
N ASP A 76 6.56 -5.52 7.98
CA ASP A 76 7.27 -5.09 9.18
C ASP A 76 6.50 -3.87 9.72
N VAL A 77 6.08 -3.93 10.98
CA VAL A 77 5.27 -2.87 11.59
C VAL A 77 6.19 -1.72 11.95
N THR A 78 6.61 -0.97 10.93
CA THR A 78 7.44 0.20 11.13
C THR A 78 6.61 1.32 11.76
N PRO A 79 7.23 2.27 12.48
CA PRO A 79 6.53 3.44 13.02
C PRO A 79 5.70 4.20 11.98
N GLU A 80 6.11 4.18 10.71
CA GLU A 80 5.42 4.82 9.62
C GLU A 80 4.08 4.15 9.26
N ILE A 81 3.96 2.82 9.38
CA ILE A 81 2.68 2.12 9.24
C ILE A 81 1.73 2.53 10.37
N GLY A 82 2.24 2.68 11.59
CA GLY A 82 1.47 3.22 12.73
C GLY A 82 0.93 4.63 12.44
N ARG A 83 1.78 5.54 11.96
CA ARG A 83 1.36 6.90 11.57
C ARG A 83 0.35 6.89 10.42
N ALA A 84 0.48 5.98 9.46
CA ALA A 84 -0.45 5.86 8.36
C ALA A 84 -1.83 5.35 8.83
N LEU A 85 -1.87 4.40 9.77
CA LEU A 85 -3.10 3.95 10.41
C LEU A 85 -3.81 5.09 11.14
N GLU A 86 -3.07 5.86 11.94
CA GLU A 86 -3.61 7.03 12.64
C GLU A 86 -4.13 8.08 11.65
N TRP A 87 -3.34 8.39 10.62
CA TRP A 87 -3.74 9.32 9.57
C TRP A 87 -5.05 8.88 8.91
N ILE A 88 -5.18 7.59 8.54
CA ILE A 88 -6.42 7.08 7.94
C ILE A 88 -7.61 7.20 8.88
N ARG A 89 -7.44 6.92 10.19
CA ARG A 89 -8.54 7.06 11.15
C ARG A 89 -9.05 8.49 11.28
N HIS A 90 -8.18 9.48 11.09
CA HIS A 90 -8.55 10.90 11.14
C HIS A 90 -9.11 11.44 9.83
N HIS A 91 -8.70 10.88 8.68
CA HIS A 91 -9.02 11.43 7.35
C HIS A 91 -10.05 10.61 6.58
N ARG A 92 -10.34 9.38 7.01
CA ARG A 92 -11.40 8.56 6.45
C ARG A 92 -12.74 9.08 6.96
N VAL A 93 -13.45 9.79 6.10
CA VAL A 93 -14.82 10.23 6.40
C VAL A 93 -15.69 8.97 6.37
N ASN A 94 -16.40 8.68 7.47
CA ASN A 94 -17.25 7.51 7.63
C ASN A 94 -18.06 7.22 6.35
N MET A 95 -17.83 6.04 5.75
CA MET A 95 -18.72 5.43 4.75
C MET A 95 -19.78 4.62 5.48
#